data_AF-C7NXW6-F1
#
_entry.id   AF-C7NXW6-F1
#
_cell.length_a   1.000
_cell.length_b   1.000
_cell.length_c   1.000
_cell.angle_alpha   90.00
_cell.angle_beta   90.00
_cell.angle_gamma   90.00
#
_symmetry.space_group_name_H-M   'P 1'
#
loop_
_entity.id
_entity.type
_entity.pdbx_description
1 polymer ?
#
loop_
_entity_poly.entity_id
_entity_poly.type
_entity_poly.pdbx_seq_one_letter_code
_entity_poly.pdbx_strand_id
1 'polypeptide(L)' 'MAHCPECEATLDQQDDVEFVDMDSTTGFFTASKRFYLVACGECGAAIGSGVAGAM' A
#
# COMPACT_ATOMS: atom_id res chain seq x y z
N MET A 1 2.70 -14.20 -10.89
CA MET A 1 3.19 -14.52 -9.53
C MET A 1 4.31 -13.57 -9.18
N ALA A 2 4.13 -12.80 -8.10
CA ALA A 2 5.19 -12.00 -7.50
C ALA A 2 5.53 -12.63 -6.14
N HIS A 3 6.78 -12.52 -5.70
CA HIS A 3 7.20 -13.02 -4.38
C HIS A 3 7.52 -11.86 -3.45
N CYS A 4 7.17 -12.00 -2.17
CA CYS A 4 7.62 -11.05 -1.16
C CYS A 4 9.15 -11.13 -1.05
N PRO A 5 9.88 -10.00 -1.15
CA PRO A 5 11.34 -10.00 -1.06
C PRO A 5 11.89 -10.33 0.34
N GLU A 6 11.06 -10.21 1.38
CA GLU A 6 11.47 -10.45 2.77
C GLU A 6 11.24 -11.89 3.25
N CYS A 7 10.09 -12.48 2.91
CA CYS A 7 9.71 -13.82 3.37
C CYS A 7 9.50 -14.85 2.26
N GLU A 8 9.71 -14.47 1.00
CA GLU A 8 9.55 -15.31 -0.19
C GLU A 8 8.13 -15.85 -0.43
N ALA A 9 7.15 -15.41 0.37
CA ALA A 9 5.75 -15.76 0.21
C ALA A 9 5.25 -15.42 -1.21
N THR A 10 4.43 -16.31 -1.76
CA THR A 10 3.86 -16.11 -3.10
C THR A 10 2.65 -15.18 -2.98
N LEU A 11 2.70 -14.04 -3.67
CA LEU A 11 1.60 -13.10 -3.80
C LEU A 11 0.87 -13.42 -5.11
N ASP A 12 -0.29 -14.08 -5.02
CA ASP A 12 -1.09 -14.52 -6.16
C ASP A 12 -2.51 -13.95 -6.13
N GLN A 13 -3.08 -13.76 -4.95
CA GLN A 13 -4.42 -13.23 -4.72
C GLN A 13 -4.34 -11.80 -4.16
N GLN A 14 -5.42 -11.04 -4.31
CA GLN A 14 -5.50 -9.68 -3.74
C GLN A 14 -5.48 -9.70 -2.21
N ASP A 15 -5.96 -10.78 -1.59
CA ASP A 15 -5.95 -10.97 -0.13
C ASP A 15 -4.55 -11.19 0.45
N ASP A 16 -3.54 -11.48 -0.39
CA ASP A 16 -2.15 -11.66 0.05
C ASP A 16 -1.45 -10.31 0.36
N VAL A 17 -2.13 -9.19 0.09
CA VAL A 17 -1.60 -7.83 0.30
C VAL A 17 -2.58 -6.95 1.07
N GLU A 18 -2.06 -6.19 2.04
CA GLU A 18 -2.84 -5.22 2.81
C GLU A 18 -2.58 -3.80 2.29
N PHE A 19 -3.66 -3.05 2.05
CA PHE A 19 -3.59 -1.65 1.65
C PHE A 19 -3.84 -0.74 2.85
N VAL A 20 -2.77 -0.12 3.35
CA VAL A 20 -2.85 0.85 4.45
C VAL A 20 -3.02 2.25 3.84
N ASP A 21 -4.19 2.85 4.03
CA ASP A 21 -4.44 4.26 3.69
C ASP A 21 -3.82 5.15 4.79
N MET A 22 -2.86 5.97 4.39
CA MET A 22 -2.32 7.04 5.22
C MET A 22 -3.04 8.33 4.87
N ASP A 23 -4.03 8.69 5.68
CA ASP A 23 -4.78 9.94 5.57
C ASP A 23 -3.81 11.12 5.68
N SER A 24 -3.62 11.84 4.57
CA SER A 24 -2.87 13.11 4.58
C SER A 24 -3.82 14.23 4.97
N THR A 25 -4.00 14.39 6.28
CA THR A 25 -4.76 15.51 6.88
C THR A 25 -3.96 16.82 6.79
N THR A 26 -3.41 17.17 5.64
CA THR A 26 -2.81 18.49 5.40
C THR A 26 -3.90 19.46 4.97
N GLY A 27 -4.43 20.18 5.96
CA GLY A 27 -5.33 21.30 5.75
C GLY A 27 -4.74 22.31 4.76
N PHE A 28 -5.65 23.03 4.10
CA PHE A 28 -5.44 24.21 3.25
C PHE A 28 -5.41 24.06 1.72
N PHE A 29 -5.25 22.87 1.13
CA PHE A 29 -5.32 22.73 -0.33
C PHE A 29 -6.19 21.54 -0.76
N THR A 30 -7.04 21.74 -1.77
CA THR A 30 -7.93 20.76 -2.43
C THR A 30 -7.16 19.65 -3.18
N ALA A 31 -6.01 19.22 -2.65
CA ALA A 31 -5.21 18.12 -3.16
C ALA A 31 -5.17 17.05 -2.07
N SER A 32 -6.32 16.39 -1.85
CA SER A 32 -6.43 15.21 -1.01
C SER A 32 -5.68 14.06 -1.68
N LYS A 33 -4.34 14.06 -1.58
CA LYS A 33 -3.51 12.95 -2.02
C LYS A 33 -3.65 11.85 -0.98
N ARG A 34 -4.23 10.72 -1.36
CA ARG A 34 -4.26 9.53 -0.52
C ARG A 34 -3.01 8.71 -0.79
N PHE A 35 -2.26 8.43 0.27
CA PHE A 35 -1.08 7.58 0.20
C PHE A 35 -1.49 6.17 0.62
N TYR A 36 -1.18 5.21 -0.22
CA TYR A 36 -1.43 3.79 0.06
C TYR A 36 -0.10 3.09 0.23
N LEU A 37 0.03 2.32 1.30
CA LEU A 37 1.14 1.42 1.50
C LEU A 37 0.64 -0.01 1.27
N VAL A 38 1.35 -0.77 0.46
CA VAL A 38 1.06 -2.18 0.20
C VAL A 38 1.99 -3.00 1.10
N ALA A 39 1.41 -3.75 2.02
CA ALA A 39 2.13 -4.65 2.90
C ALA A 39 1.86 -6.11 2.52
N CYS A 40 2.83 -6.99 2.77
CA CYS A 40 2.64 -8.44 2.64
C CYS A 40 1.73 -8.94 3.77
N GLY A 41 0.67 -9.69 3.42
CA GLY A 41 -0.27 -10.24 4.40
C GLY A 41 0.32 -11.29 5.34
N GLU A 42 1.46 -11.90 5.01
CA GLU A 42 2.11 -12.90 5.88
C GLU A 42 3.09 -12.30 6.89
N CYS A 43 4.03 -11.46 6.42
CA CYS A 43 5.10 -10.93 7.28
C CYS A 43 4.90 -9.47 7.67
N GLY A 44 3.92 -8.78 7.10
CA GLY A 44 3.67 -7.35 7.33
C GLY A 44 4.69 -6.41 6.70
N ALA A 45 5.64 -6.93 5.90
CA ALA A 45 6.64 -6.10 5.25
C ALA A 45 6.02 -5.16 4.22
N ALA A 46 6.46 -3.89 4.22
CA ALA A 46 6.10 -2.91 3.21
C ALA A 46 6.73 -3.27 1.86
N ILE A 47 5.92 -3.72 0.90
CA ILE A 47 6.36 -4.18 -0.43
C ILE A 47 6.10 -3.16 -1.54
N GLY A 48 5.31 -2.11 -1.27
CA GLY A 48 5.06 -1.05 -2.25
C GLY A 48 4.35 0.15 -1.65
N SER A 49 4.32 1.25 -2.42
CA SER A 49 3.57 2.45 -2.08
C SER A 49 2.97 3.08 -3.33
N GLY A 50 1.75 3.60 -3.23
CA GLY A 50 1.05 4.31 -4.29
C GLY A 50 0.49 5.65 -3.79
N VAL A 51 0.34 6.60 -4.70
CA VAL A 51 -0.30 7.89 -4.41
C VAL A 51 -1.46 8.08 -5.38
N ALA A 52 -2.68 8.14 -4.86
CA ALA A 52 -3.84 8.54 -5.67
C ALA A 52 -4.10 10.03 -5.44
N GLY A 53 -3.93 10.83 -6.49
CA GLY A 53 -4.39 12.22 -6.50
C GLY A 53 -5.88 12.25 -6.86
N ALA A 54 -6.70 12.87 -6.01
CA ALA A 54 -8.01 13.35 -6.45
C ALA A 54 -7.79 14.45 -7.50
N MET A 55 -8.40 14.29 -8.68
CA MET A 55 -8.39 15.29 -9.77
C MET A 55 -9.54 16.28 -9.60
#